data_AF-A0A920A5T3-F1
#
_entry.id   AF-A0A920A5T3-F1
#
_cell.length_a   1.000
_cell.length_b   1.000
_cell.length_c   1.000
_cell.angle_alpha   90.00
_cell.angle_beta   90.00
_cell.angle_gamma   90.00
#
_symmetry.space_group_name_H-M   'P 1'
#
loop_
_entity.id
_entity.type
_entity.pdbx_description
1 polymer ?
#
loop_
_entity_poly.entity_id
_entity_poly.type
_entity_poly.pdbx_seq_one_letter_code
_entity_poly.pdbx_strand_id
1 'polypeptide(L)'
;MFLIAPKRLAIKTDGMVVLNKTDSHKSKVKGVYCVSAKTGEGIEDLSHAIGKAVKDDFDSDLVSERIYRGLSGVLTLLKNSGVASDYYEQTSQNLRDSLVLLEEINGTFDNEDILDQIFNKFCIGK
;
A
#
# COMPACT_ATOMS: atom_id res chain seq x y z
N MET A 1 2.55 28.72 -35.53
CA MET A 1 1.20 28.39 -35.01
C MET A 1 1.03 26.88 -35.08
N PHE A 2 1.57 26.13 -34.12
CA PHE A 2 1.36 24.68 -34.02
C PHE A 2 0.39 24.42 -32.86
N LEU A 3 -0.89 24.36 -33.20
CA LEU A 3 -1.92 23.81 -32.32
C LEU A 3 -1.67 22.30 -32.23
N ILE A 4 -0.93 21.88 -31.21
CA ILE A 4 -0.90 20.48 -30.82
C ILE A 4 -2.27 20.21 -30.21
N ALA A 5 -3.20 19.72 -31.02
CA ALA A 5 -4.47 19.19 -30.54
C ALA A 5 -4.14 18.09 -29.51
N PRO A 6 -4.69 18.14 -28.29
CA PRO A 6 -4.44 17.10 -27.31
C PRO A 6 -5.01 15.79 -27.87
N LYS A 7 -4.11 14.87 -28.22
CA LYS A 7 -4.43 13.47 -28.55
C LYS A 7 -5.37 12.98 -27.45
N ARG A 8 -6.55 12.45 -27.81
CA ARG A 8 -7.53 11.91 -26.86
C ARG A 8 -6.80 10.98 -25.88
N LEU A 9 -6.57 11.46 -24.66
CA LEU A 9 -6.03 10.66 -23.59
C LEU A 9 -7.11 9.64 -23.24
N ALA A 10 -6.83 8.37 -23.50
CA ALA A 10 -7.66 7.27 -23.01
C ALA A 10 -7.59 7.31 -21.49
N ILE A 11 -8.66 7.81 -20.87
CA ILE A 11 -8.82 7.84 -19.43
C ILE A 11 -8.94 6.39 -18.98
N LYS A 12 -7.89 5.88 -18.33
CA LYS A 12 -8.02 4.66 -17.53
C LYS A 12 -8.96 5.01 -16.39
N THR A 13 -9.96 4.18 -16.12
CA THR A 13 -11.20 4.50 -15.38
C THR A 13 -11.02 5.03 -13.95
N ASP A 14 -9.79 5.08 -13.42
CA ASP A 14 -9.46 5.55 -12.07
C ASP A 14 -8.18 6.43 -12.02
N GLY A 15 -7.88 7.15 -13.10
CA GLY A 15 -6.64 7.93 -13.24
C GLY A 15 -6.85 9.44 -13.14
N MET A 16 -5.97 10.13 -12.40
CA MET A 16 -5.85 11.60 -12.48
C MET A 16 -5.02 12.00 -13.70
N VAL A 17 -5.56 12.89 -14.53
CA VAL A 17 -4.84 13.41 -15.72
C VAL A 17 -4.17 14.75 -15.38
N VAL A 18 -2.86 14.81 -15.65
CA VAL A 18 -2.00 15.96 -15.35
C VAL A 18 -1.36 16.49 -16.65
N LEU A 19 -1.53 17.78 -16.91
CA LEU A 19 -0.93 18.50 -18.03
C LEU A 19 0.28 19.29 -17.54
N ASN A 20 1.47 18.94 -18.04
CA ASN A 20 2.72 19.62 -17.71
C ASN A 20 3.03 20.75 -18.72
N LYS A 21 4.02 21.58 -18.39
CA LYS A 21 4.57 22.68 -19.21
C LYS A 21 3.65 23.89 -19.37
N THR A 22 2.89 24.21 -18.32
CA THR A 22 2.01 25.40 -18.31
C THR A 22 2.78 26.72 -18.40
N ASP A 23 4.08 26.72 -18.10
CA ASP A 23 5.00 27.85 -18.28
C ASP A 23 5.17 28.25 -19.75
N SER A 24 5.15 27.27 -20.67
CA SER A 24 5.28 27.49 -22.11
C SER A 24 3.95 27.52 -22.85
N HIS A 25 2.92 26.85 -22.31
CA HIS A 25 1.59 26.77 -22.90
C HIS A 25 0.52 27.08 -21.85
N LYS A 26 -0.06 28.29 -21.89
CA LYS A 26 -1.18 28.68 -21.02
C LYS A 26 -2.49 28.03 -21.49
N SER A 27 -2.61 26.72 -21.33
CA SER A 27 -3.86 25.98 -21.56
C SER A 27 -4.47 25.58 -20.23
N LYS A 28 -5.53 26.30 -19.81
CA LYS A 28 -6.40 25.85 -18.71
C LYS A 28 -7.46 24.93 -19.32
N VAL A 29 -7.34 23.63 -19.07
CA VAL A 29 -8.32 22.64 -19.49
C VAL A 29 -9.13 22.23 -18.25
N LYS A 30 -10.46 22.20 -18.36
CA LYS A 30 -11.33 21.78 -17.26
C LYS A 30 -11.21 20.27 -17.05
N GLY A 31 -11.19 19.84 -15.79
CA GLY A 31 -11.13 18.41 -15.42
C GLY A 31 -9.73 17.79 -15.42
N VAL A 32 -8.67 18.60 -15.49
CA VAL A 32 -7.28 18.14 -15.46
C VAL A 32 -6.41 19.07 -14.62
N TYR A 33 -5.39 18.51 -13.97
CA TYR A 33 -4.43 19.27 -13.18
C TYR A 33 -3.38 19.87 -14.10
N CYS A 34 -3.26 21.20 -14.10
CA CYS A 34 -2.31 21.90 -14.95
C CYS A 34 -1.11 22.31 -14.09
N VAL A 35 0.08 21.83 -14.44
CA VAL A 35 1.31 22.04 -13.67
C VAL A 35 2.47 22.50 -14.55
N SER A 36 3.41 23.20 -13.95
CA SER A 36 4.73 23.44 -14.53
C SER A 36 5.77 22.79 -13.65
N ALA A 37 6.30 21.65 -14.10
CA ALA A 37 7.38 20.96 -13.40
C ALA A 37 8.68 21.80 -13.33
N LYS A 38 8.81 22.82 -14.18
CA LYS A 38 9.98 23.72 -14.20
C LYS A 38 9.88 24.82 -13.16
N THR A 39 8.70 25.42 -12.99
CA THR A 39 8.48 26.54 -12.07
C THR A 39 7.89 26.11 -10.72
N GLY A 40 7.38 24.88 -10.63
CA GLY A 40 6.68 24.38 -9.45
C GLY A 40 5.21 24.80 -9.38
N GLU A 41 4.72 25.62 -10.32
CA GLU A 41 3.32 26.06 -10.34
C GLU A 41 2.36 24.86 -10.47
N GLY A 42 1.33 24.82 -9.62
CA GLY A 42 0.31 23.77 -9.61
C GLY A 42 0.73 22.44 -8.96
N ILE A 43 1.98 22.30 -8.51
CA ILE A 43 2.46 21.07 -7.84
C ILE A 43 1.82 20.89 -6.46
N GLU A 44 1.64 21.96 -5.70
CA GLU A 44 0.98 21.91 -4.37
C GLU A 44 -0.48 21.48 -4.49
N ASP A 45 -1.22 22.06 -5.44
CA ASP A 45 -2.61 21.69 -5.73
C ASP A 45 -2.74 20.23 -6.16
N LEU A 46 -1.80 19.75 -6.99
CA LEU A 46 -1.73 18.35 -7.38
C LEU A 46 -1.44 17.44 -6.18
N SER A 47 -0.50 17.82 -5.32
CA SER A 47 -0.16 17.08 -4.10
C SER A 47 -1.35 16.96 -3.16
N HIS A 48 -2.10 18.05 -2.96
CA HIS A 48 -3.31 18.04 -2.13
C HIS A 48 -4.41 17.16 -2.72
N ALA A 49 -4.58 17.21 -4.05
CA ALA A 49 -5.54 16.38 -4.74
C ALA A 49 -5.21 14.88 -4.65
N ILE A 50 -3.93 14.51 -4.79
CA ILE A 50 -3.47 13.14 -4.57
C ILE A 50 -3.73 12.73 -3.12
N GLY A 51 -3.37 13.59 -2.15
CA GLY A 51 -3.60 13.33 -0.73
C GLY A 51 -5.09 13.11 -0.40
N LYS A 52 -5.99 13.87 -1.03
CA LYS A 52 -7.44 13.67 -0.89
C LYS A 52 -7.93 12.36 -1.52
N ALA A 53 -7.37 11.97 -2.66
CA ALA A 53 -7.73 10.73 -3.33
C ALA A 53 -7.26 9.48 -2.56
N VAL A 54 -6.15 9.60 -1.82
CA VAL A 54 -5.55 8.50 -1.04
C VAL A 54 -6.10 8.42 0.39
N LYS A 55 -6.80 9.43 0.90
CA LYS A 55 -7.48 9.38 2.20
C LYS A 55 -8.67 8.43 2.17
N ASP A 56 -8.40 7.14 2.17
CA ASP A 56 -9.24 6.18 2.88
C ASP A 56 -9.01 6.34 4.39
N ASP A 57 -9.98 5.92 5.20
CA ASP A 57 -9.87 5.88 6.67
C ASP A 57 -8.66 5.01 7.07
N PHE A 58 -7.49 5.62 7.22
CA PHE A 58 -6.29 5.03 7.81
C PHE A 58 -6.44 4.82 9.33
N ASP A 59 -7.66 4.63 9.84
CA ASP A 59 -7.92 4.26 11.24
C ASP A 59 -7.55 2.80 11.53
N SER A 60 -6.95 2.12 10.54
CA SER A 60 -6.39 0.78 10.67
C SER A 60 -4.88 0.84 10.90
N ASP A 61 -4.40 0.00 11.81
CA ASP A 61 -2.97 -0.18 12.04
C ASP A 61 -2.26 -0.56 10.73
N LEU A 62 -1.30 0.27 10.32
CA LEU A 62 -0.48 -0.01 9.15
C LEU A 62 0.48 -1.16 9.48
N VAL A 63 0.26 -2.29 8.83
CA VAL A 63 1.11 -3.49 8.97
C VAL A 63 1.90 -3.74 7.70
N SER A 64 3.04 -4.43 7.83
CA SER A 64 3.79 -4.88 6.64
C SER A 64 2.99 -5.90 5.82
N GLU A 65 3.30 -6.03 4.52
CA GLU A 65 2.67 -7.02 3.66
C GLU A 65 2.80 -8.45 4.23
N ARG A 66 3.93 -8.76 4.88
CA ARG A 66 4.17 -10.05 5.55
C ARG A 66 3.11 -10.31 6.63
N ILE A 67 2.92 -9.35 7.53
CA ILE A 67 1.95 -9.45 8.63
C ILE A 67 0.53 -9.56 8.06
N TYR A 68 0.20 -8.74 7.07
CA TYR A 68 -1.10 -8.79 6.40
C TYR A 68 -1.41 -10.17 5.81
N ARG A 69 -0.45 -10.76 5.08
CA ARG A 69 -0.59 -12.09 4.49
C ARG A 69 -0.74 -13.17 5.56
N GLY A 70 0.05 -13.11 6.63
CA GLY A 70 -0.07 -14.05 7.74
C GLY A 70 -1.45 -13.98 8.41
N LEU A 71 -1.91 -12.78 8.78
CA LEU A 71 -3.23 -12.58 9.38
C LEU A 71 -4.38 -12.99 8.45
N SER A 72 -4.25 -12.70 7.15
CA SER A 72 -5.23 -13.12 6.14
C SER A 72 -5.28 -14.64 5.98
N GLY A 73 -4.13 -15.31 6.08
CA GLY A 73 -4.03 -16.77 6.10
C GLY A 73 -4.74 -17.38 7.31
N VAL A 74 -4.47 -16.86 8.50
CA VAL A 74 -5.13 -17.26 9.75
C VAL A 74 -6.65 -17.09 9.63
N LEU A 75 -7.12 -15.94 9.15
CA LEU A 75 -8.56 -15.70 8.97
C LEU A 75 -9.20 -16.71 8.02
N THR A 76 -8.49 -17.09 6.95
CA THR A 76 -8.97 -18.10 5.99
C THR A 76 -9.11 -19.47 6.64
N LEU A 77 -8.11 -19.90 7.41
CA LEU A 77 -8.11 -21.19 8.13
C LEU A 77 -9.23 -21.25 9.17
N LEU A 78 -9.43 -20.18 9.93
CA LEU A 78 -10.48 -20.11 10.96
C LEU A 78 -11.90 -20.06 10.37
N LYS A 79 -12.07 -19.45 9.20
CA LYS A 79 -13.36 -19.43 8.50
C LYS A 79 -13.73 -20.78 7.88
N ASN A 80 -12.73 -21.61 7.58
CA ASN A 80 -12.94 -22.92 6.99
C ASN A 80 -13.28 -23.95 8.08
N SER A 81 -14.51 -23.94 8.61
CA SER A 81 -14.94 -24.97 9.56
C SER A 81 -15.25 -26.29 8.84
N GLY A 82 -14.82 -27.41 9.41
CA GLY A 82 -14.97 -28.73 8.81
C GLY A 82 -16.43 -29.15 8.62
N VAL A 83 -16.67 -30.03 7.65
CA VAL A 83 -17.98 -30.67 7.42
C VAL A 83 -18.26 -31.69 8.55
N ALA A 84 -19.53 -31.96 8.84
CA ALA A 84 -19.99 -32.68 10.05
C ALA A 84 -19.28 -34.01 10.40
N SER A 85 -18.69 -34.73 9.43
CA SER A 85 -17.95 -35.98 9.67
C SER A 85 -16.63 -35.77 10.42
N ASP A 86 -15.87 -34.74 10.02
CA ASP A 86 -14.46 -34.57 10.44
C ASP A 86 -14.25 -33.21 11.13
N TYR A 87 -15.33 -32.63 11.64
CA TYR A 87 -15.35 -31.29 12.23
C TYR A 87 -14.24 -31.09 13.27
N TYR A 88 -14.06 -32.04 14.20
CA TYR A 88 -13.09 -31.90 15.28
C TYR A 88 -11.64 -32.03 14.79
N GLU A 89 -11.34 -32.99 13.93
CA GLU A 89 -9.98 -33.19 13.38
C GLU A 89 -9.58 -32.00 12.50
N GLN A 90 -10.45 -31.59 11.57
CA GLN A 90 -10.18 -30.47 10.67
C GLN A 90 -10.03 -29.16 11.44
N THR A 91 -10.91 -28.91 12.43
CA THR A 91 -10.81 -27.70 13.25
C THR A 91 -9.53 -27.70 14.06
N SER A 92 -9.15 -28.84 14.64
CA SER A 92 -7.90 -28.96 15.39
C SER A 92 -6.67 -28.73 14.51
N GLN A 93 -6.69 -29.21 13.26
CA GLN A 93 -5.63 -28.94 12.29
C GLN A 93 -5.55 -27.46 11.92
N ASN A 94 -6.69 -26.85 11.57
CA ASN A 94 -6.74 -25.42 11.22
C ASN A 94 -6.27 -24.52 12.37
N LEU A 95 -6.57 -24.89 13.62
CA LEU A 95 -6.07 -24.18 14.81
C LEU A 95 -4.55 -24.30 14.95
N ARG A 96 -3.99 -25.49 14.73
CA ARG A 96 -2.53 -25.70 14.73
C ARG A 96 -1.85 -24.87 13.65
N ASP A 97 -2.36 -24.91 12.43
CA ASP A 97 -1.80 -24.17 11.30
C ASP A 97 -1.91 -22.65 11.50
N SER A 98 -3.01 -22.19 12.09
CA SER A 98 -3.18 -20.79 12.48
C SER A 98 -2.14 -20.35 13.51
N LEU A 99 -1.83 -21.21 14.49
CA LEU A 99 -0.85 -20.91 15.53
C LEU A 99 0.56 -20.79 14.95
N VAL A 100 0.95 -21.68 14.03
CA VAL A 100 2.23 -21.60 13.31
C VAL A 100 2.36 -20.29 12.52
N LEU A 101 1.31 -19.88 11.79
CA LEU A 101 1.34 -18.60 11.07
C LEU A 101 1.47 -17.39 12.02
N LEU A 102 0.86 -17.46 13.20
CA LEU A 102 1.00 -16.40 14.21
C LEU A 102 2.41 -16.38 14.82
N GLU A 103 3.04 -17.54 15.02
CA GLU A 103 4.44 -17.65 15.44
C GLU A 103 5.40 -17.03 14.40
N GLU A 104 5.17 -17.27 13.11
CA GLU A 104 5.95 -16.65 12.03
C GLU A 104 5.79 -15.12 11.99
N ILE A 105 4.58 -14.62 12.27
CA ILE A 105 4.31 -13.18 12.34
C ILE A 105 5.08 -12.56 13.51
N ASN A 106 4.98 -13.15 14.69
CA ASN A 106 5.62 -12.66 15.91
C ASN A 106 7.13 -12.85 15.89
N GLY A 107 7.62 -13.81 15.11
CA GLY A 107 9.00 -14.30 15.17
C GLY A 107 9.21 -15.13 16.43
N THR A 108 10.04 -16.18 16.32
CA THR A 108 10.76 -16.66 17.49
C THR A 108 11.67 -15.52 17.92
N PHE A 109 11.34 -14.85 19.02
CA PHE A 109 12.20 -13.86 19.65
C PHE A 109 13.43 -14.60 20.21
N ASP A 110 14.37 -14.98 19.35
CA ASP A 110 15.70 -15.31 19.81
C ASP A 110 16.34 -14.01 20.27
N ASN A 111 16.90 -14.01 21.48
CA ASN A 111 17.56 -12.82 22.01
C ASN A 111 18.68 -12.38 21.07
N GLU A 112 19.32 -13.32 20.37
CA GLU A 112 20.38 -13.04 19.39
C GLU A 112 19.86 -12.23 18.19
N ASP A 113 18.69 -12.58 17.62
CA ASP A 113 18.09 -11.87 16.48
C ASP A 113 17.65 -10.44 16.83
N ILE A 114 17.15 -10.23 18.05
CA ILE A 114 16.78 -8.90 18.55
C ILE A 114 18.03 -8.05 18.71
N LEU A 115 19.10 -8.60 19.31
CA LEU A 115 20.36 -7.90 19.48
C LEU A 115 20.97 -7.55 18.13
N ASP A 116 20.94 -8.46 17.16
CA ASP A 116 21.41 -8.19 15.80
C ASP A 116 20.60 -7.10 15.11
N GLN A 117 19.26 -7.08 15.22
CA GLN A 117 18.47 -5.98 14.66
C GLN A 117 18.73 -4.62 15.33
N ILE A 118 19.00 -4.61 16.64
CA ILE A 118 19.37 -3.39 17.38
C ILE A 118 20.74 -2.91 16.90
N PHE A 119 21.74 -3.80 16.88
CA PHE A 119 23.13 -3.46 16.56
C PHE A 119 23.39 -3.22 15.06
N ASN A 120 22.62 -3.83 14.16
CA ASN A 120 22.73 -3.61 12.72
C ASN A 120 22.23 -2.19 12.30
N LYS A 121 21.50 -1.49 13.17
CA LYS A 121 21.16 -0.07 13.01
C LYS A 121 22.22 0.89 13.58
N PHE A 122 23.23 0.39 14.30
CA PHE A 122 24.38 1.18 14.73
C PHE A 122 25.52 1.02 13.72
N CYS A 123 26.05 2.13 13.23
CA CYS A 123 27.26 2.10 12.40
C CYS A 123 28.41 1.48 13.22
N ILE A 124 29.18 0.57 12.60
CA ILE A 124 30.36 -0.06 13.20
C ILE A 124 31.30 1.04 13.69
N GLY A 125 31.51 1.12 15.01
CA GLY A 125 32.36 2.13 15.65
C GLY A 125 31.64 3.15 16.54
N LYS A 126 30.48 2.82 17.11
CA LYS A 126 29.97 3.48 18.32
C LYS A 126 30.18 2.61 19.55
#